data_AF-A0A7V4M0K1-F1
#
_entry.id   AF-A0A7V4M0K1-F1
#
_cell.length_a   1.000
_cell.length_b   1.000
_cell.length_c   1.000
_cell.angle_alpha   90.00
_cell.angle_beta   90.00
_cell.angle_gamma   90.00
#
_symmetry.space_group_name_H-M   'P 1'
#
loop_
_entity.id
_entity.type
_entity.pdbx_description
1 polymer ?
#
loop_
_entity_poly.entity_id
_entity_poly.type
_entity_poly.pdbx_seq_one_letter_code
_entity_poly.pdbx_strand_id
1 'polypeptide(L)'
;MSRTEAKKPPRPPVMFTKIRTERQEDWAATPNDVNNLLKAMKDMINANYVMEIKSLAEISPDPEQNPILYRSGHYRFSFTPEERAKLRKFMLDGGMMIFNTGLGSKPFYDSAKQELETIFPEVHLQRLSSDHPIFHSYYDLDRVRYRSGVGKGYFSYQGNEPWFDGITINCRTVAVISRWCMAVGWEDTENDSYQAYQSEDAKKLGINLFSYAVAMRAWAKSEAGKMKFVDADTTTGDKLYLGQVVYDGEWKTRHAGLSVLLQTFNQKTDIPVKYGLSEMRLADEKIFNTPLLYITGHEDFRLRKEEAARLRQYVLNGGFLLAEACCGRKGFDLAFRNQMQAIFPEYPLKRIPDGNPIFNIPNRITQLGVTPALAAQLGSPAIKPELEGIEIDGHYGVIYSRFGLAGGWEMTPSPYALGYDGPGAIQLGQNIVMYAVTQ
;
A
#
# COMPACT_ATOMS: atom_id res chain seq x y z
N MET A 1 3.26 55.22 -29.01
CA MET A 1 3.86 53.92 -28.64
C MET A 1 3.10 53.38 -27.44
N SER A 2 2.22 52.40 -27.65
CA SER A 2 1.57 51.67 -26.55
C SER A 2 2.61 50.77 -25.90
N ARG A 3 2.96 51.03 -24.63
CA ARG A 3 3.79 50.13 -23.83
C ARG A 3 2.94 48.91 -23.51
N THR A 4 3.25 47.79 -24.16
CA THR A 4 2.72 46.48 -23.78
C THR A 4 3.32 46.14 -22.42
N GLU A 5 2.55 46.26 -21.34
CA GLU A 5 2.95 45.73 -20.04
C GLU A 5 3.12 44.21 -20.18
N ALA A 6 4.31 43.71 -19.85
CA ALA A 6 4.55 42.28 -19.79
C ALA A 6 3.61 41.68 -18.74
N LYS A 7 2.67 40.84 -19.17
CA LYS A 7 1.82 40.06 -18.26
C LYS A 7 2.75 39.27 -17.33
N LYS A 8 2.63 39.50 -16.01
CA LYS A 8 3.35 38.70 -15.01
C LYS A 8 3.08 37.22 -15.29
N PRO A 9 4.11 36.36 -15.32
CA PRO A 9 3.88 34.94 -15.52
C PRO A 9 2.90 34.40 -14.46
N PRO A 10 2.02 33.45 -14.81
CA PRO A 10 1.07 32.90 -13.87
C PRO A 10 1.80 32.31 -12.66
N ARG A 11 1.26 32.54 -11.45
CA ARG A 11 1.80 31.95 -10.22
C ARG A 11 1.80 30.41 -10.38
N PRO A 12 2.90 29.71 -10.05
CA PRO A 12 2.91 28.26 -10.14
C PRO A 12 1.83 27.63 -9.24
N PRO A 13 1.30 26.45 -9.59
CA PRO A 13 0.25 25.81 -8.81
C PRO A 13 0.75 25.40 -7.41
N VAL A 14 -0.18 25.40 -6.45
CA VAL A 14 0.09 24.94 -5.07
C VAL A 14 0.18 23.43 -5.05
N MET A 15 1.26 22.90 -4.45
CA MET A 15 1.42 21.45 -4.27
C MET A 15 1.39 21.06 -2.80
N PHE A 16 2.12 21.80 -1.97
CA PHE A 16 2.17 21.58 -0.53
C PHE A 16 1.38 22.65 0.20
N THR A 17 0.60 22.25 1.20
CA THR A 17 0.04 23.16 2.20
C THR A 17 0.58 22.78 3.57
N LYS A 18 1.43 23.64 4.13
CA LYS A 18 1.97 23.47 5.48
C LYS A 18 0.95 23.93 6.50
N ILE A 19 0.59 23.05 7.42
CA ILE A 19 -0.43 23.32 8.43
C ILE A 19 0.19 24.17 9.54
N ARG A 20 -0.29 25.41 9.71
CA ARG A 20 0.08 26.24 10.87
C ARG A 20 -0.76 25.89 12.09
N THR A 21 -0.14 25.97 13.26
CA THR A 21 -0.78 25.88 14.58
C THR A 21 -0.53 27.16 15.36
N GLU A 22 -1.16 27.32 16.52
CA GLU A 22 -0.97 28.50 17.38
C GLU A 22 0.49 28.65 17.86
N ARG A 23 1.19 27.53 17.99
CA ARG A 23 2.55 27.45 18.53
C ARG A 23 3.58 27.44 17.41
N GLN A 24 4.15 28.61 17.09
CA GLN A 24 5.07 28.76 15.96
C GLN A 24 6.32 27.86 16.07
N GLU A 25 6.86 27.68 17.27
CA GLU A 25 8.00 26.80 17.52
C GLU A 25 7.69 25.31 17.32
N ASP A 26 6.42 24.94 17.14
CA ASP A 26 5.99 23.58 16.80
C ASP A 26 6.01 23.39 15.29
N TRP A 27 5.16 24.11 14.55
CA TRP A 27 4.97 23.90 13.12
C TRP A 27 6.02 24.59 12.24
N ALA A 28 6.69 25.63 12.73
CA ALA A 28 7.66 26.45 12.01
C ALA A 28 9.06 26.47 12.65
N ALA A 29 9.43 25.41 13.39
CA ALA A 29 10.82 25.21 13.84
C ALA A 29 11.82 25.21 12.67
N THR A 30 11.37 24.75 11.51
CA THR A 30 12.04 24.80 10.21
C THR A 30 11.15 25.54 9.22
N PRO A 31 11.13 26.88 9.20
CA PRO A 31 10.17 27.66 8.41
C PRO A 31 10.36 27.57 6.89
N ASN A 32 11.57 27.24 6.41
CA ASN A 32 11.94 27.19 5.00
C ASN A 32 12.03 25.76 4.42
N ASP A 33 11.78 24.73 5.24
CA ASP A 33 11.89 23.31 4.85
C ASP A 33 11.24 22.97 3.49
N VAL A 34 9.93 23.16 3.34
CA VAL A 34 9.18 22.80 2.13
C VAL A 34 9.55 23.74 0.98
N ASN A 35 9.82 25.02 1.24
CA ASN A 35 10.29 25.95 0.21
C ASN A 35 11.62 25.49 -0.41
N ASN A 36 12.57 25.04 0.41
CA ASN A 36 13.85 24.54 -0.05
C ASN A 36 13.71 23.20 -0.78
N LEU A 37 12.81 22.31 -0.32
CA LEU A 37 12.48 21.09 -1.05
C LEU A 37 11.94 21.41 -2.45
N LEU A 38 11.00 22.34 -2.56
CA LEU A 38 10.42 22.77 -3.84
C LEU A 38 11.45 23.44 -4.75
N LYS A 39 12.37 24.22 -4.19
CA LYS A 39 13.51 24.78 -4.94
C LYS A 39 14.39 23.66 -5.50
N ALA A 40 14.74 22.68 -4.67
CA ALA A 40 15.52 21.53 -5.08
C ALA A 40 14.82 20.73 -6.20
N MET A 41 13.50 20.54 -6.12
CA MET A 41 12.69 19.90 -7.17
C MET A 41 12.71 20.69 -8.49
N LYS A 42 12.60 22.03 -8.42
CA LYS A 42 12.70 22.88 -9.60
C LYS A 42 14.05 22.70 -10.30
N ASP A 43 15.13 22.67 -9.53
CA ASP A 43 16.49 22.56 -10.06
C ASP A 43 16.78 21.16 -10.62
N MET A 44 16.25 20.10 -10.00
CA MET A 44 16.54 18.70 -10.40
C MET A 44 15.62 18.15 -11.48
N ILE A 45 14.32 18.49 -11.45
CA ILE A 45 13.31 17.87 -12.32
C ILE A 45 12.44 18.89 -13.07
N ASN A 46 12.83 20.17 -13.07
CA ASN A 46 12.10 21.27 -13.71
C ASN A 46 10.61 21.36 -13.27
N ALA A 47 10.31 20.93 -12.04
CA ALA A 47 9.00 21.00 -11.44
C ALA A 47 8.78 22.37 -10.77
N ASN A 48 7.88 23.18 -11.31
CA ASN A 48 7.61 24.52 -10.80
C ASN A 48 6.32 24.55 -9.98
N TYR A 49 6.45 24.41 -8.66
CA TYR A 49 5.34 24.43 -7.70
C TYR A 49 5.63 25.39 -6.55
N VAL A 50 4.59 25.79 -5.84
CA VAL A 50 4.70 26.59 -4.60
C VAL A 50 4.06 25.87 -3.42
N MET A 51 4.44 26.28 -2.22
CA MET A 51 3.70 25.95 -1.00
C MET A 51 2.85 27.13 -0.53
N GLU A 52 1.86 26.82 0.29
CA GLU A 52 1.14 27.78 1.10
C GLU A 52 1.14 27.36 2.57
N ILE A 53 0.88 28.31 3.47
CA ILE A 53 0.72 28.06 4.90
C ILE A 53 -0.72 28.40 5.27
N LYS A 54 -1.44 27.42 5.84
CA LYS A 54 -2.86 27.56 6.22
C LYS A 54 -3.12 26.87 7.54
N SER A 55 -4.03 27.42 8.33
CA SER A 55 -4.61 26.69 9.47
C SER A 55 -5.52 25.58 8.94
N LEU A 56 -5.83 24.58 9.78
CA LEU A 56 -6.69 23.49 9.33
C LEU A 56 -8.10 23.97 8.96
N ALA A 57 -8.60 25.05 9.58
CA ALA A 57 -9.85 25.69 9.22
C ALA A 57 -9.85 26.25 7.79
N GLU A 58 -8.74 26.85 7.35
CA GLU A 58 -8.59 27.50 6.03
C GLU A 58 -8.34 26.52 4.88
N ILE A 59 -7.99 25.26 5.18
CA ILE A 59 -7.68 24.24 4.16
C ILE A 59 -8.95 23.78 3.45
N SER A 60 -8.91 23.58 2.13
CA SER A 60 -10.02 22.95 1.42
C SER A 60 -9.99 21.44 1.65
N PRO A 61 -11.14 20.76 1.86
CA PRO A 61 -11.19 19.31 1.78
C PRO A 61 -10.94 18.78 0.35
N ASP A 62 -11.00 19.65 -0.67
CA ASP A 62 -10.73 19.30 -2.07
C ASP A 62 -9.21 19.24 -2.34
N PRO A 63 -8.64 18.07 -2.66
CA PRO A 63 -7.23 17.91 -2.98
C PRO A 63 -6.81 18.52 -4.32
N GLU A 64 -7.70 19.10 -5.15
CA GLU A 64 -7.30 20.01 -6.25
C GLU A 64 -6.61 21.28 -5.75
N GLN A 65 -7.00 21.78 -4.59
CA GLN A 65 -6.52 23.06 -4.08
C GLN A 65 -5.27 22.90 -3.20
N ASN A 66 -5.10 21.72 -2.59
CA ASN A 66 -4.00 21.43 -1.69
C ASN A 66 -3.63 19.94 -1.74
N PRO A 67 -2.98 19.46 -2.82
CA PRO A 67 -2.75 18.03 -3.05
C PRO A 67 -2.03 17.31 -1.90
N ILE A 68 -1.05 17.98 -1.29
CA ILE A 68 -0.26 17.44 -0.18
C ILE A 68 -0.41 18.35 1.04
N LEU A 69 -0.89 17.81 2.14
CA LEU A 69 -0.85 18.46 3.44
C LEU A 69 0.40 18.03 4.19
N TYR A 70 1.09 18.99 4.80
CA TYR A 70 2.31 18.76 5.55
C TYR A 70 2.20 19.35 6.95
N ARG A 71 2.43 18.52 7.98
CA ARG A 71 2.51 18.96 9.37
C ARG A 71 3.83 18.48 9.97
N SER A 72 4.62 19.42 10.46
CA SER A 72 5.79 19.14 11.28
C SER A 72 5.49 19.53 12.73
N GLY A 73 6.15 18.92 13.71
CA GLY A 73 6.00 19.33 15.11
C GLY A 73 6.78 18.50 16.12
N HIS A 74 6.85 19.03 17.33
CA HIS A 74 7.56 18.51 18.49
C HIS A 74 6.61 18.11 19.63
N TYR A 75 5.42 18.67 19.72
CA TYR A 75 4.53 18.47 20.87
C TYR A 75 3.38 17.51 20.57
N ARG A 76 2.70 17.05 21.64
CA ARG A 76 1.43 16.34 21.51
C ARG A 76 0.40 17.25 20.87
N PHE A 77 -0.45 16.68 20.05
CA PHE A 77 -1.59 17.35 19.46
C PHE A 77 -2.77 16.39 19.35
N SER A 78 -3.95 16.95 19.11
CA SER A 78 -5.15 16.22 18.74
C SER A 78 -5.99 17.06 17.79
N PHE A 79 -6.77 16.41 16.95
CA PHE A 79 -7.75 17.08 16.08
C PHE A 79 -9.15 17.03 16.70
N THR A 80 -10.00 18.01 16.38
CA THR A 80 -11.43 17.92 16.70
C THR A 80 -12.12 16.86 15.84
N PRO A 81 -13.32 16.36 16.22
CA PRO A 81 -14.08 15.44 15.37
C PRO A 81 -14.33 15.97 13.94
N GLU A 82 -14.60 17.26 13.79
CA GLU A 82 -14.84 17.91 12.49
C GLU A 82 -13.56 17.96 11.65
N GLU A 83 -12.42 18.26 12.28
CA GLU A 83 -11.11 18.24 11.64
C GLU A 83 -10.74 16.82 11.16
N ARG A 84 -11.00 15.79 11.99
CA ARG A 84 -10.81 14.39 11.61
C ARG A 84 -11.66 14.01 10.41
N ALA A 85 -12.95 14.36 10.42
CA ALA A 85 -13.85 14.09 9.30
C ALA A 85 -13.40 14.78 8.01
N LYS A 86 -12.95 16.03 8.12
CA LYS A 86 -12.38 16.80 7.01
C LYS A 86 -11.12 16.16 6.43
N LEU A 87 -10.18 15.76 7.30
CA LEU A 87 -8.95 15.09 6.90
C LEU A 87 -9.22 13.71 6.28
N ARG A 88 -10.18 12.95 6.84
CA ARG A 88 -10.64 11.67 6.26
C ARG A 88 -11.11 11.86 4.83
N LYS A 89 -12.04 12.81 4.61
CA LYS A 89 -12.56 13.13 3.29
C LYS A 89 -11.44 13.55 2.33
N PHE A 90 -10.60 14.49 2.74
CA PHE A 90 -9.45 14.94 1.95
C PHE A 90 -8.55 13.78 1.49
N MET A 91 -8.21 12.88 2.42
CA MET A 91 -7.38 11.73 2.11
C MET A 91 -8.09 10.75 1.19
N LEU A 92 -9.38 10.44 1.40
CA LEU A 92 -10.14 9.55 0.52
C LEU A 92 -10.30 10.12 -0.90
N ASP A 93 -10.45 11.44 -1.04
CA ASP A 93 -10.63 12.13 -2.33
C ASP A 93 -9.32 12.26 -3.14
N GLY A 94 -8.21 11.70 -2.66
CA GLY A 94 -6.93 11.68 -3.39
C GLY A 94 -5.85 12.60 -2.83
N GLY A 95 -6.11 13.28 -1.71
CA GLY A 95 -5.11 14.02 -0.96
C GLY A 95 -4.10 13.10 -0.28
N MET A 96 -2.91 13.64 0.00
CA MET A 96 -1.89 12.97 0.82
C MET A 96 -1.58 13.80 2.07
N MET A 97 -1.49 13.14 3.22
CA MET A 97 -1.10 13.77 4.49
C MET A 97 0.30 13.30 4.92
N ILE A 98 1.20 14.24 5.21
CA ILE A 98 2.56 13.96 5.67
C ILE A 98 2.74 14.54 7.07
N PHE A 99 3.00 13.68 8.04
CA PHE A 99 3.45 14.06 9.37
C PHE A 99 4.97 13.90 9.46
N ASN A 100 5.68 14.98 9.77
CA ASN A 100 7.12 14.98 9.96
C ASN A 100 7.46 15.22 11.43
N THR A 101 8.14 14.27 12.07
CA THR A 101 8.57 14.47 13.45
C THR A 101 9.66 15.53 13.53
N GLY A 102 9.45 16.55 14.35
CA GLY A 102 10.46 17.54 14.69
C GLY A 102 11.54 16.89 15.55
N LEU A 103 12.76 16.76 14.99
CA LEU A 103 13.92 16.12 15.64
C LEU A 103 13.59 14.76 16.28
N GLY A 104 12.79 13.93 15.61
CA GLY A 104 12.44 12.59 16.10
C GLY A 104 11.50 12.57 17.32
N SER A 105 10.80 13.68 17.60
CA SER A 105 9.90 13.82 18.74
C SER A 105 8.90 12.66 18.87
N LYS A 106 8.99 11.93 20.00
CA LYS A 106 8.05 10.87 20.35
C LYS A 106 6.65 11.40 20.65
N PRO A 107 6.45 12.48 21.44
CA PRO A 107 5.12 13.04 21.69
C PRO A 107 4.33 13.36 20.40
N PHE A 108 4.96 13.98 19.41
CA PHE A 108 4.32 14.28 18.13
C PHE A 108 4.03 13.02 17.32
N TYR A 109 5.00 12.10 17.25
CA TYR A 109 4.84 10.81 16.57
C TYR A 109 3.66 10.01 17.14
N ASP A 110 3.57 9.86 18.46
CA ASP A 110 2.48 9.15 19.13
C ASP A 110 1.11 9.80 18.83
N SER A 111 1.03 11.14 18.85
CA SER A 111 -0.19 11.87 18.48
C SER A 111 -0.57 11.63 17.02
N ALA A 112 0.38 11.65 16.09
CA ALA A 112 0.10 11.39 14.68
C ALA A 112 -0.42 9.96 14.45
N LYS A 113 0.14 8.97 15.17
CA LYS A 113 -0.36 7.59 15.13
C LYS A 113 -1.80 7.50 15.62
N GLN A 114 -2.06 8.03 16.81
CA GLN A 114 -3.39 8.01 17.42
C GLN A 114 -4.43 8.71 16.55
N GLU A 115 -4.09 9.85 15.95
CA GLU A 115 -4.98 10.58 15.06
C GLU A 115 -5.28 9.79 13.78
N LEU A 116 -4.29 9.16 13.14
CA LEU A 116 -4.53 8.33 11.95
C LEU A 116 -5.37 7.09 12.27
N GLU A 117 -5.12 6.42 13.39
CA GLU A 117 -5.93 5.28 13.87
C GLU A 117 -7.36 5.71 14.23
N THR A 118 -7.57 6.93 14.72
CA THR A 118 -8.91 7.47 14.99
C THR A 118 -9.62 7.89 13.69
N ILE A 119 -8.89 8.42 12.71
CA ILE A 119 -9.45 8.82 11.41
C ILE A 119 -9.81 7.60 10.57
N PHE A 120 -9.02 6.53 10.61
CA PHE A 120 -9.21 5.26 9.89
C PHE A 120 -9.16 4.05 10.84
N PRO A 121 -10.17 3.87 11.71
CA PRO A 121 -10.21 2.75 12.65
C PRO A 121 -10.28 1.38 11.96
N GLU A 122 -10.69 1.34 10.70
CA GLU A 122 -10.79 0.13 9.89
C GLU A 122 -9.51 -0.25 9.16
N VAL A 123 -8.47 0.60 9.20
CA VAL A 123 -7.20 0.37 8.49
C VAL A 123 -6.06 0.29 9.49
N HIS A 124 -5.15 -0.68 9.29
CA HIS A 124 -3.99 -0.82 10.15
C HIS A 124 -2.90 0.21 9.80
N LEU A 125 -2.45 0.98 10.80
CA LEU A 125 -1.26 1.81 10.69
C LEU A 125 -0.02 0.94 10.87
N GLN A 126 0.82 0.86 9.85
CA GLN A 126 1.99 -0.01 9.86
C GLN A 126 3.22 0.63 9.26
N ARG A 127 4.40 0.11 9.63
CA ARG A 127 5.67 0.51 9.03
C ARG A 127 5.70 0.05 7.57
N LEU A 128 6.03 0.96 6.68
CA LEU A 128 6.23 0.66 5.27
C LEU A 128 7.58 -0.04 5.09
N SER A 129 7.61 -1.16 4.39
CA SER A 129 8.83 -1.88 4.03
C SER A 129 9.74 -1.04 3.13
N SER A 130 11.04 -1.35 3.11
CA SER A 130 12.00 -0.60 2.29
C SER A 130 11.70 -0.70 0.79
N ASP A 131 11.04 -1.76 0.33
CA ASP A 131 10.59 -1.91 -1.07
C ASP A 131 9.34 -1.09 -1.41
N HIS A 132 8.77 -0.35 -0.45
CA HIS A 132 7.58 0.46 -0.70
C HIS A 132 7.80 1.48 -1.82
N PRO A 133 6.90 1.59 -2.83
CA PRO A 133 7.07 2.51 -3.96
C PRO A 133 7.33 3.97 -3.56
N ILE A 134 6.86 4.38 -2.39
CA ILE A 134 7.13 5.72 -1.81
C ILE A 134 8.62 6.01 -1.58
N PHE A 135 9.47 4.98 -1.51
CA PHE A 135 10.92 5.08 -1.42
C PHE A 135 11.61 4.90 -2.77
N HIS A 136 10.85 4.60 -3.83
CA HIS A 136 11.34 4.23 -5.16
C HIS A 136 10.68 5.00 -6.31
N SER A 137 9.87 6.01 -5.98
CA SER A 137 9.03 6.70 -6.98
C SER A 137 9.80 7.61 -7.92
N TYR A 138 11.02 8.02 -7.55
CA TYR A 138 11.90 8.81 -8.41
C TYR A 138 13.37 8.40 -8.21
N TYR A 139 13.85 8.42 -6.97
CA TYR A 139 15.10 7.78 -6.54
C TYR A 139 14.80 6.40 -6.00
N ASP A 140 15.72 5.46 -6.20
CA ASP A 140 15.72 4.15 -5.56
C ASP A 140 16.41 4.25 -4.19
N LEU A 141 15.66 4.01 -3.10
CA LEU A 141 16.13 4.14 -1.71
C LEU A 141 15.75 2.94 -0.86
N ASP A 142 16.47 1.83 -0.99
CA ASP A 142 16.42 0.76 0.01
C ASP A 142 17.02 1.17 1.35
N ARG A 143 17.95 2.14 1.33
CA ARG A 143 18.72 2.59 2.50
C ARG A 143 18.88 4.10 2.52
N VAL A 144 19.05 4.63 3.72
CA VAL A 144 19.25 6.05 4.05
C VAL A 144 20.31 6.19 5.13
N ARG A 145 20.96 7.35 5.14
CA ARG A 145 21.88 7.75 6.20
C ARG A 145 21.12 8.59 7.22
N TYR A 146 21.21 8.15 8.46
CA TYR A 146 20.77 8.91 9.61
C TYR A 146 21.92 9.74 10.18
N ARG A 147 21.58 10.86 10.81
CA ARG A 147 22.52 11.59 11.66
C ARG A 147 22.83 10.80 12.92
N SER A 148 23.99 11.05 13.51
CA SER A 148 24.45 10.30 14.70
C SER A 148 23.51 10.39 15.90
N GLY A 149 22.71 11.47 15.99
CA GLY A 149 21.68 11.68 16.99
C GLY A 149 20.61 10.58 17.00
N VAL A 150 20.29 9.97 15.86
CA VAL A 150 19.32 8.85 15.78
C VAL A 150 19.83 7.62 16.53
N GLY A 151 21.11 7.27 16.33
CA GLY A 151 21.74 6.13 17.00
C GLY A 151 22.13 6.40 18.46
N LYS A 152 22.30 7.66 18.86
CA LYS A 152 22.63 8.07 20.25
C LYS A 152 21.41 8.49 21.07
N GLY A 153 20.26 8.68 20.43
CA GLY A 153 19.03 9.12 21.06
C GLY A 153 18.37 8.03 21.90
N TYR A 154 17.26 8.39 22.54
CA TYR A 154 16.50 7.51 23.44
C TYR A 154 16.16 6.13 22.84
N PHE A 155 15.91 6.08 21.52
CA PHE A 155 15.58 4.84 20.81
C PHE A 155 16.79 4.08 20.29
N SER A 156 17.98 4.70 20.29
CA SER A 156 19.26 4.13 19.86
C SER A 156 19.18 3.31 18.56
N TYR A 157 18.40 3.79 17.59
CA TYR A 157 18.14 3.06 16.35
C TYR A 157 19.39 3.01 15.47
N GLN A 158 19.84 1.80 15.14
CA GLN A 158 21.05 1.55 14.34
C GLN A 158 20.74 1.06 12.91
N GLY A 159 19.47 0.97 12.53
CA GLY A 159 19.09 0.57 11.18
C GLY A 159 19.35 1.68 10.16
N ASN A 160 19.40 1.31 8.88
CA ASN A 160 19.60 2.23 7.76
C ASN A 160 18.48 2.16 6.73
N GLU A 161 17.38 1.47 7.02
CA GLU A 161 16.18 1.52 6.20
C GLU A 161 15.44 2.83 6.43
N PRO A 162 14.78 3.41 5.41
CA PRO A 162 13.79 4.46 5.59
C PRO A 162 12.73 4.05 6.63
N TRP A 163 12.21 5.01 7.40
CA TRP A 163 11.21 4.72 8.41
C TRP A 163 10.01 5.66 8.33
N PHE A 164 9.04 5.25 7.52
CA PHE A 164 7.69 5.79 7.51
C PHE A 164 6.70 4.75 8.03
N ASP A 165 5.77 5.18 8.87
CA ASP A 165 4.52 4.43 9.06
C ASP A 165 3.45 5.04 8.16
N GLY A 166 2.54 4.23 7.63
CA GLY A 166 1.53 4.70 6.69
C GLY A 166 0.16 4.06 6.86
N ILE A 167 -0.86 4.81 6.43
CA ILE A 167 -2.21 4.29 6.19
C ILE A 167 -2.35 4.08 4.70
N THR A 168 -2.64 2.85 4.30
CA THR A 168 -2.84 2.47 2.90
C THR A 168 -4.29 2.06 2.66
N ILE A 169 -4.89 2.63 1.61
CA ILE A 169 -6.28 2.37 1.20
C ILE A 169 -6.26 2.07 -0.30
N ASN A 170 -6.80 0.91 -0.70
CA ASN A 170 -6.80 0.48 -2.12
C ASN A 170 -5.42 0.61 -2.79
N CYS A 171 -4.37 0.12 -2.10
CA CYS A 171 -2.97 0.20 -2.54
C CYS A 171 -2.39 1.63 -2.67
N ARG A 172 -3.08 2.65 -2.16
CA ARG A 172 -2.56 4.02 -2.04
C ARG A 172 -2.30 4.37 -0.59
N THR A 173 -1.05 4.69 -0.27
CA THR A 173 -0.69 5.27 1.02
C THR A 173 -1.18 6.72 1.06
N VAL A 174 -2.24 6.95 1.84
CA VAL A 174 -2.93 8.24 1.91
C VAL A 174 -2.33 9.16 2.98
N ALA A 175 -1.67 8.56 3.97
CA ALA A 175 -0.96 9.29 5.01
C ALA A 175 0.36 8.60 5.35
N VAL A 176 1.37 9.39 5.70
CA VAL A 176 2.64 8.92 6.25
C VAL A 176 3.06 9.69 7.48
N ILE A 177 3.73 9.00 8.40
CA ILE A 177 4.43 9.57 9.54
C ILE A 177 5.91 9.26 9.37
N SER A 178 6.73 10.28 9.16
CA SER A 178 8.18 10.14 9.16
C SER A 178 8.69 10.05 10.59
N ARG A 179 9.22 8.87 10.96
CA ARG A 179 9.72 8.62 12.32
C ARG A 179 10.87 9.54 12.70
N TRP A 180 11.71 9.89 11.74
CA TRP A 180 12.85 10.79 11.90
C TRP A 180 12.63 12.08 11.11
N CYS A 181 13.30 13.16 11.54
CA CYS A 181 13.07 14.47 10.95
C CYS A 181 13.66 14.55 9.53
N MET A 182 12.84 14.91 8.54
CA MET A 182 13.29 15.28 7.19
C MET A 182 13.55 16.79 7.09
N ALA A 183 12.77 17.60 7.80
CA ALA A 183 12.72 19.05 7.63
C ALA A 183 14.08 19.76 7.80
N VAL A 184 14.87 19.38 8.82
CA VAL A 184 16.22 19.95 9.03
C VAL A 184 17.19 19.60 7.89
N GLY A 185 16.98 18.46 7.23
CA GLY A 185 17.73 18.09 6.03
C GLY A 185 17.30 18.87 4.79
N TRP A 186 16.02 19.27 4.70
CA TRP A 186 15.54 20.18 3.65
C TRP A 186 16.03 21.61 3.85
N GLU A 187 16.29 22.03 5.10
CA GLU A 187 16.93 23.31 5.41
C GLU A 187 18.45 23.31 5.30
N ASP A 188 19.07 22.18 4.93
CA ASP A 188 20.54 22.03 4.90
C ASP A 188 21.20 22.37 6.26
N THR A 189 20.51 22.11 7.36
CA THR A 189 21.09 22.29 8.70
C THR A 189 22.02 21.12 9.02
N GLU A 190 23.32 21.41 9.12
CA GLU A 190 24.34 20.40 9.44
C GLU A 190 24.59 20.33 10.95
N ASN A 191 23.74 19.60 11.67
CA ASN A 191 23.98 19.25 13.06
C ASN A 191 23.72 17.76 13.30
N ASP A 192 24.80 17.00 13.45
CA ASP A 192 24.75 15.54 13.58
C ASP A 192 24.21 15.02 14.91
N SER A 193 24.00 15.89 15.90
CA SER A 193 23.30 15.53 17.14
C SER A 193 21.78 15.41 16.97
N TYR A 194 21.24 15.92 15.86
CA TYR A 194 19.81 15.86 15.59
C TYR A 194 19.35 14.45 15.23
N GLN A 195 18.18 14.08 15.73
CA GLN A 195 17.49 12.84 15.37
C GLN A 195 16.76 13.03 14.03
N ALA A 196 17.54 12.98 12.94
CA ALA A 196 17.10 13.31 11.59
C ALA A 196 17.82 12.46 10.54
N TYR A 197 17.28 12.46 9.32
CA TYR A 197 18.02 11.98 8.14
C TYR A 197 19.16 12.95 7.78
N GLN A 198 20.19 12.45 7.11
CA GLN A 198 21.19 13.30 6.44
C GLN A 198 20.52 14.13 5.33
N SER A 199 21.04 15.33 5.04
CA SER A 199 20.38 16.30 4.15
C SER A 199 20.08 15.76 2.76
N GLU A 200 21.04 15.06 2.14
CA GLU A 200 20.87 14.47 0.81
C GLU A 200 19.73 13.44 0.78
N ASP A 201 19.70 12.53 1.75
CA ASP A 201 18.69 11.46 1.79
C ASP A 201 17.32 12.02 2.20
N ALA A 202 17.27 13.03 3.06
CA ALA A 202 16.04 13.77 3.35
C ALA A 202 15.45 14.39 2.08
N LYS A 203 16.27 15.04 1.24
CA LYS A 203 15.83 15.62 -0.03
C LYS A 203 15.32 14.56 -0.99
N LYS A 204 16.04 13.44 -1.15
CA LYS A 204 15.59 12.31 -1.99
C LYS A 204 14.25 11.73 -1.50
N LEU A 205 14.09 11.55 -0.18
CA LEU A 205 12.81 11.12 0.41
C LEU A 205 11.68 12.11 0.12
N GLY A 206 11.93 13.42 0.24
CA GLY A 206 10.95 14.45 -0.09
C GLY A 206 10.53 14.44 -1.57
N ILE A 207 11.47 14.18 -2.47
CA ILE A 207 11.21 14.04 -3.91
C ILE A 207 10.40 12.79 -4.21
N ASN A 208 10.73 11.66 -3.58
CA ASN A 208 9.96 10.44 -3.75
C ASN A 208 8.53 10.59 -3.21
N LEU A 209 8.34 11.22 -2.04
CA LEU A 209 7.02 11.52 -1.47
C LEU A 209 6.16 12.34 -2.44
N PHE A 210 6.72 13.38 -3.05
CA PHE A 210 6.05 14.19 -4.05
C PHE A 210 5.70 13.38 -5.30
N SER A 211 6.68 12.66 -5.88
CA SER A 211 6.48 11.87 -7.10
C SER A 211 5.41 10.79 -6.89
N TYR A 212 5.45 10.11 -5.74
CA TYR A 212 4.43 9.14 -5.32
C TYR A 212 3.04 9.79 -5.23
N ALA A 213 2.94 10.92 -4.53
CA ALA A 213 1.67 11.63 -4.32
C ALA A 213 1.03 12.03 -5.67
N VAL A 214 1.82 12.59 -6.59
CA VAL A 214 1.34 13.02 -7.91
C VAL A 214 0.89 11.83 -8.75
N ALA A 215 1.70 10.77 -8.84
CA ALA A 215 1.37 9.59 -9.63
C ALA A 215 0.11 8.87 -9.10
N MET A 216 0.05 8.63 -7.79
CA MET A 216 -1.09 7.93 -7.18
C MET A 216 -2.36 8.75 -7.19
N ARG A 217 -2.27 10.09 -7.13
CA ARG A 217 -3.42 10.97 -7.28
C ARG A 217 -3.96 10.97 -8.71
N ALA A 218 -3.08 11.02 -9.70
CA ALA A 218 -3.48 10.92 -11.11
C ALA A 218 -4.19 9.60 -11.38
N TRP A 219 -3.68 8.50 -10.82
CA TRP A 219 -4.32 7.19 -10.86
C TRP A 219 -5.67 7.17 -10.13
N ALA A 220 -5.75 7.64 -8.88
CA ALA A 220 -7.02 7.64 -8.14
C ALA A 220 -8.15 8.36 -8.89
N LYS A 221 -7.81 9.46 -9.60
CA LYS A 221 -8.76 10.18 -10.47
C LYS A 221 -9.20 9.37 -11.69
N SER A 222 -8.31 8.60 -12.32
CA SER A 222 -8.69 7.77 -13.47
C SER A 222 -9.60 6.60 -13.06
N GLU A 223 -9.57 6.19 -11.79
CA GLU A 223 -10.33 5.03 -11.30
C GLU A 223 -11.65 5.37 -10.60
N ALA A 224 -11.80 6.59 -10.05
CA ALA A 224 -13.01 7.02 -9.31
C ALA A 224 -14.34 6.91 -10.12
N GLY A 225 -14.26 6.74 -11.45
CA GLY A 225 -15.43 6.54 -12.32
C GLY A 225 -15.70 5.10 -12.75
N LYS A 226 -14.83 4.13 -12.45
CA LYS A 226 -14.88 2.78 -13.05
C LYS A 226 -15.51 1.68 -12.18
N MET A 227 -15.86 1.98 -10.92
CA MET A 227 -16.43 0.99 -10.00
C MET A 227 -17.82 1.37 -9.52
N LYS A 228 -18.83 0.76 -10.15
CA LYS A 228 -20.12 0.49 -9.52
C LYS A 228 -20.55 -0.91 -9.93
N PHE A 229 -20.34 -1.87 -9.05
CA PHE A 229 -21.05 -3.14 -9.12
C PHE A 229 -21.96 -3.22 -7.91
N VAL A 230 -23.23 -3.45 -8.18
CA VAL A 230 -24.26 -3.66 -7.18
C VAL A 230 -24.29 -5.16 -6.94
N ASP A 231 -24.21 -5.57 -5.67
CA ASP A 231 -24.47 -6.94 -5.28
C ASP A 231 -25.88 -7.31 -5.73
N ALA A 232 -25.96 -8.15 -6.75
CA ALA A 232 -27.19 -8.82 -7.11
C ALA A 232 -27.21 -10.17 -6.38
N ASP A 233 -28.15 -10.24 -5.44
CA ASP A 233 -28.85 -11.45 -5.00
C ASP A 233 -28.39 -12.11 -3.68
N THR A 234 -29.29 -12.12 -2.70
CA THR A 234 -29.16 -12.69 -1.35
C THR A 234 -29.82 -14.07 -1.24
N THR A 235 -29.70 -14.91 -2.26
CA THR A 235 -30.24 -16.27 -2.23
C THR A 235 -29.28 -17.25 -1.52
N THR A 236 -29.77 -17.86 -0.44
CA THR A 236 -29.10 -18.80 0.49
C THR A 236 -29.17 -20.25 0.00
N GLY A 237 -28.50 -20.55 -1.12
CA GLY A 237 -28.24 -21.93 -1.56
C GLY A 237 -26.76 -22.32 -1.40
N ASP A 238 -26.43 -23.58 -1.68
CA ASP A 238 -25.07 -24.15 -1.71
C ASP A 238 -24.22 -23.49 -2.81
N LYS A 239 -23.77 -22.26 -2.56
CA LYS A 239 -22.94 -21.46 -3.48
C LYS A 239 -21.52 -21.44 -2.96
N LEU A 240 -20.54 -21.58 -3.86
CA LEU A 240 -19.12 -21.40 -3.54
C LEU A 240 -18.91 -20.01 -2.92
N TYR A 241 -18.33 -19.93 -1.73
CA TYR A 241 -17.94 -18.67 -1.11
C TYR A 241 -16.48 -18.73 -0.66
N LEU A 242 -15.86 -17.56 -0.63
CA LEU A 242 -14.45 -17.40 -0.29
C LEU A 242 -14.31 -16.65 1.04
N GLY A 243 -13.47 -17.19 1.92
CA GLY A 243 -13.14 -16.61 3.21
C GLY A 243 -11.92 -15.69 3.10
N GLN A 244 -12.12 -14.38 3.25
CA GLN A 244 -11.01 -13.42 3.37
C GLN A 244 -10.40 -13.55 4.76
N VAL A 245 -9.14 -13.97 4.83
CA VAL A 245 -8.41 -14.08 6.08
C VAL A 245 -8.10 -12.70 6.64
N VAL A 246 -8.46 -12.49 7.90
CA VAL A 246 -8.16 -11.32 8.72
C VAL A 246 -6.98 -11.65 9.62
N TYR A 247 -5.95 -10.81 9.60
CA TYR A 247 -4.77 -10.92 10.48
C TYR A 247 -4.37 -9.54 11.00
N ASP A 248 -3.39 -9.50 11.90
CA ASP A 248 -2.86 -8.23 12.43
C ASP A 248 -1.92 -7.58 11.39
N GLY A 249 -2.45 -6.65 10.59
CA GLY A 249 -1.76 -6.04 9.46
C GLY A 249 -2.72 -5.56 8.37
N GLU A 250 -2.21 -5.22 7.19
CA GLU A 250 -3.03 -4.87 6.01
C GLU A 250 -3.54 -6.12 5.28
N TRP A 251 -4.58 -6.74 5.85
CA TRP A 251 -5.21 -7.94 5.29
C TRP A 251 -6.22 -7.66 4.15
N LYS A 252 -6.63 -6.39 3.98
CA LYS A 252 -7.57 -5.94 2.94
C LYS A 252 -6.98 -4.83 2.08
N THR A 253 -6.28 -5.23 1.02
CA THR A 253 -5.57 -4.31 0.12
C THR A 253 -6.45 -3.71 -0.98
N ARG A 254 -7.56 -4.39 -1.28
CA ARG A 254 -8.50 -4.16 -2.39
C ARG A 254 -9.91 -4.58 -1.96
N HIS A 255 -10.94 -3.79 -2.28
CA HIS A 255 -12.30 -4.04 -1.81
C HIS A 255 -13.21 -4.76 -2.82
N ALA A 256 -12.92 -4.67 -4.13
CA ALA A 256 -13.79 -5.21 -5.17
C ALA A 256 -13.20 -6.43 -5.90
N GLY A 257 -11.87 -6.60 -5.87
CA GLY A 257 -11.17 -7.58 -6.71
C GLY A 257 -11.67 -9.02 -6.60
N LEU A 258 -11.89 -9.52 -5.38
CA LEU A 258 -12.38 -10.89 -5.18
C LEU A 258 -13.83 -11.06 -5.70
N SER A 259 -14.70 -10.09 -5.47
CA SER A 259 -16.08 -10.15 -5.97
C SER A 259 -16.12 -10.13 -7.51
N VAL A 260 -15.25 -9.34 -8.14
CA VAL A 260 -15.10 -9.33 -9.62
C VAL A 260 -14.54 -10.67 -10.12
N LEU A 261 -13.53 -11.23 -9.45
CA LEU A 261 -13.02 -12.56 -9.79
C LEU A 261 -14.13 -13.62 -9.75
N LEU A 262 -14.88 -13.68 -8.66
CA LEU A 262 -15.97 -14.65 -8.50
C LEU A 262 -17.07 -14.43 -9.55
N GLN A 263 -17.44 -13.18 -9.83
CA GLN A 263 -18.41 -12.84 -10.88
C GLN A 263 -17.96 -13.30 -12.26
N THR A 264 -16.73 -12.97 -12.66
CA THR A 264 -16.20 -13.38 -13.97
C THR A 264 -16.01 -14.89 -14.07
N PHE A 265 -15.66 -15.55 -12.96
CA PHE A 265 -15.58 -17.00 -12.87
C PHE A 265 -16.94 -17.67 -13.11
N ASN A 266 -17.98 -17.21 -12.43
CA ASN A 266 -19.35 -17.70 -12.62
C ASN A 266 -19.82 -17.49 -14.06
N GLN A 267 -19.62 -16.29 -14.63
CA GLN A 267 -19.96 -15.99 -16.02
C GLN A 267 -19.24 -16.90 -17.04
N LYS A 268 -18.04 -17.38 -16.68
CA LYS A 268 -17.20 -18.22 -17.55
C LYS A 268 -17.53 -19.71 -17.47
N THR A 269 -18.02 -20.17 -16.31
CA THR A 269 -18.07 -21.61 -15.97
C THR A 269 -19.47 -22.10 -15.61
N ASP A 270 -20.43 -21.18 -15.44
CA ASP A 270 -21.78 -21.43 -14.91
C ASP A 270 -21.81 -22.01 -13.48
N ILE A 271 -20.65 -22.14 -12.80
CA ILE A 271 -20.57 -22.62 -11.42
C ILE A 271 -21.12 -21.53 -10.47
N PRO A 272 -22.16 -21.82 -9.66
CA PRO A 272 -22.73 -20.83 -8.76
C PRO A 272 -21.76 -20.39 -7.66
N VAL A 273 -21.61 -19.07 -7.50
CA VAL A 273 -20.77 -18.46 -6.46
C VAL A 273 -21.55 -17.44 -5.65
N LYS A 274 -21.07 -17.16 -4.44
CA LYS A 274 -21.52 -16.08 -3.57
C LYS A 274 -20.52 -14.92 -3.67
N TYR A 275 -20.98 -13.77 -4.15
CA TYR A 275 -20.13 -12.59 -4.34
C TYR A 275 -19.74 -11.90 -3.03
N GLY A 276 -20.57 -12.05 -2.00
CA GLY A 276 -20.32 -11.52 -0.66
C GLY A 276 -19.18 -12.28 0.03
N LEU A 277 -18.13 -11.54 0.38
CA LEU A 277 -16.96 -12.07 1.11
C LEU A 277 -17.30 -12.33 2.57
N SER A 278 -16.80 -13.45 3.11
CA SER A 278 -16.81 -13.68 4.56
C SER A 278 -15.44 -13.38 5.13
N GLU A 279 -15.36 -12.36 5.98
CA GLU A 279 -14.13 -12.02 6.69
C GLU A 279 -14.01 -12.90 7.94
N MET A 280 -12.85 -13.52 8.14
CA MET A 280 -12.62 -14.46 9.24
C MET A 280 -11.18 -14.51 9.69
N ARG A 281 -10.97 -14.73 10.99
CA ARG A 281 -9.64 -15.08 11.50
C ARG A 281 -9.43 -16.58 11.39
N LEU A 282 -8.18 -17.00 11.27
CA LEU A 282 -7.81 -18.42 11.22
C LEU A 282 -8.08 -19.15 12.54
N ALA A 283 -8.31 -18.44 13.64
CA ALA A 283 -8.74 -19.04 14.90
C ALA A 283 -10.23 -19.43 14.91
N ASP A 284 -11.05 -18.90 13.99
CA ASP A 284 -12.49 -19.12 13.97
C ASP A 284 -12.82 -20.55 13.47
N GLU A 285 -13.74 -21.27 14.12
CA GLU A 285 -14.13 -22.62 13.68
C GLU A 285 -14.76 -22.65 12.27
N LYS A 286 -15.35 -21.54 11.82
CA LYS A 286 -15.98 -21.43 10.50
C LYS A 286 -15.01 -21.64 9.33
N ILE A 287 -13.69 -21.55 9.56
CA ILE A 287 -12.72 -21.83 8.49
C ILE A 287 -12.87 -23.26 7.96
N PHE A 288 -13.25 -24.23 8.80
CA PHE A 288 -13.38 -25.63 8.39
C PHE A 288 -14.63 -25.89 7.52
N ASN A 289 -15.57 -24.95 7.49
CA ASN A 289 -16.73 -24.97 6.61
C ASN A 289 -16.55 -24.06 5.38
N THR A 290 -15.36 -23.48 5.21
CA THR A 290 -15.03 -22.56 4.13
C THR A 290 -14.08 -23.27 3.17
N PRO A 291 -14.50 -23.62 1.94
CA PRO A 291 -13.68 -24.45 1.05
C PRO A 291 -12.43 -23.72 0.52
N LEU A 292 -12.49 -22.39 0.42
CA LEU A 292 -11.44 -21.56 -0.14
C LEU A 292 -11.17 -20.36 0.77
N LEU A 293 -9.98 -20.31 1.36
CA LEU A 293 -9.47 -19.14 2.07
C LEU A 293 -8.59 -18.31 1.15
N TYR A 294 -8.61 -16.99 1.37
CA TYR A 294 -7.76 -16.05 0.65
C TYR A 294 -7.00 -15.14 1.62
N ILE A 295 -5.71 -14.93 1.37
CA ILE A 295 -4.87 -14.02 2.14
C ILE A 295 -4.03 -13.14 1.21
N THR A 296 -3.90 -11.86 1.56
CA THR A 296 -3.13 -10.86 0.80
C THR A 296 -2.53 -9.83 1.75
N GLY A 297 -1.61 -9.00 1.25
CA GLY A 297 -1.02 -7.87 1.95
C GLY A 297 0.07 -7.18 1.14
N HIS A 298 0.57 -6.06 1.67
CA HIS A 298 1.74 -5.36 1.14
C HIS A 298 2.99 -5.51 2.01
N GLU A 299 2.80 -5.53 3.33
CA GLU A 299 3.88 -5.42 4.32
C GLU A 299 4.11 -6.75 5.05
N ASP A 300 5.08 -6.76 5.97
CA ASP A 300 5.31 -7.91 6.86
C ASP A 300 4.06 -8.21 7.69
N PHE A 301 3.83 -9.49 7.97
CA PHE A 301 2.74 -9.93 8.83
C PHE A 301 3.13 -11.18 9.61
N ARG A 302 2.46 -11.40 10.74
CA ARG A 302 2.66 -12.59 11.56
C ARG A 302 1.35 -13.19 12.00
N LEU A 303 1.19 -14.48 11.72
CA LEU A 303 0.11 -15.27 12.29
C LEU A 303 0.44 -15.59 13.75
N ARG A 304 -0.57 -15.53 14.61
CA ARG A 304 -0.45 -16.00 15.99
C ARG A 304 -0.25 -17.52 15.99
N LYS A 305 0.33 -18.07 17.06
CA LYS A 305 0.60 -19.51 17.17
C LYS A 305 -0.65 -20.37 16.94
N GLU A 306 -1.80 -19.95 17.47
CA GLU A 306 -3.07 -20.63 17.28
C GLU A 306 -3.55 -20.55 15.81
N GLU A 307 -3.49 -19.38 15.19
CA GLU A 307 -3.87 -19.17 13.78
C GLU A 307 -3.00 -20.03 12.84
N ALA A 308 -1.69 -20.11 13.12
CA ALA A 308 -0.76 -20.96 12.39
C ALA A 308 -1.11 -22.46 12.53
N ALA A 309 -1.40 -22.92 13.75
CA ALA A 309 -1.79 -24.32 14.00
C ALA A 309 -3.14 -24.67 13.33
N ARG A 310 -4.11 -23.75 13.37
CA ARG A 310 -5.41 -23.92 12.72
C ARG A 310 -5.30 -23.93 11.19
N LEU A 311 -4.46 -23.06 10.61
CA LEU A 311 -4.21 -23.09 9.18
C LEU A 311 -3.58 -24.42 8.76
N ARG A 312 -2.61 -24.92 9.53
CA ARG A 312 -2.02 -26.24 9.28
C ARG A 312 -3.08 -27.34 9.25
N GLN A 313 -3.94 -27.38 10.27
CA GLN A 313 -5.02 -28.36 10.36
C GLN A 313 -6.00 -28.21 9.19
N TYR A 314 -6.37 -27.00 8.83
CA TYR A 314 -7.27 -26.70 7.71
C TYR A 314 -6.73 -27.26 6.40
N VAL A 315 -5.47 -26.94 6.05
CA VAL A 315 -4.87 -27.39 4.78
C VAL A 315 -4.66 -28.91 4.77
N LEU A 316 -4.20 -29.51 5.88
CA LEU A 316 -4.04 -30.98 5.97
C LEU A 316 -5.36 -31.75 5.89
N ASN A 317 -6.48 -31.11 6.22
CA ASN A 317 -7.82 -31.69 6.11
C ASN A 317 -8.46 -31.46 4.72
N GLY A 318 -7.68 -31.00 3.73
CA GLY A 318 -8.15 -30.76 2.37
C GLY A 318 -8.68 -29.34 2.11
N GLY A 319 -8.53 -28.42 3.08
CA GLY A 319 -8.83 -27.02 2.87
C GLY A 319 -7.84 -26.37 1.90
N PHE A 320 -8.31 -25.38 1.13
CA PHE A 320 -7.49 -24.66 0.16
C PHE A 320 -7.20 -23.22 0.60
N LEU A 321 -5.94 -22.79 0.49
CA LEU A 321 -5.51 -21.40 0.70
C LEU A 321 -4.94 -20.79 -0.59
N LEU A 322 -5.59 -19.74 -1.09
CA LEU A 322 -5.03 -18.84 -2.09
C LEU A 322 -4.32 -17.67 -1.40
N ALA A 323 -3.07 -17.41 -1.76
CA ALA A 323 -2.33 -16.24 -1.34
C ALA A 323 -1.81 -15.43 -2.53
N GLU A 324 -1.81 -14.11 -2.42
CA GLU A 324 -1.15 -13.24 -3.40
C GLU A 324 -0.48 -12.05 -2.72
N ALA A 325 0.74 -11.70 -3.16
CA ALA A 325 1.39 -10.48 -2.74
C ALA A 325 0.83 -9.31 -3.55
N CYS A 326 -0.10 -8.57 -2.97
CA CYS A 326 -0.72 -7.44 -3.66
C CYS A 326 0.37 -6.46 -4.13
N CYS A 327 0.21 -5.94 -5.35
CA CYS A 327 1.23 -5.11 -6.01
C CYS A 327 2.63 -5.74 -6.11
N GLY A 328 2.79 -7.06 -5.87
CA GLY A 328 4.07 -7.77 -5.88
C GLY A 328 5.07 -7.30 -4.82
N ARG A 329 4.56 -6.90 -3.64
CA ARG A 329 5.38 -6.32 -2.57
C ARG A 329 6.22 -7.36 -1.84
N LYS A 330 7.51 -7.06 -1.65
CA LYS A 330 8.48 -8.00 -1.07
C LYS A 330 8.25 -8.20 0.42
N GLY A 331 7.74 -7.19 1.13
CA GLY A 331 7.38 -7.29 2.55
C GLY A 331 6.44 -8.47 2.82
N PHE A 332 5.32 -8.53 2.09
CA PHE A 332 4.39 -9.65 2.18
C PHE A 332 4.98 -10.96 1.63
N ASP A 333 5.71 -10.93 0.50
CA ASP A 333 6.31 -12.14 -0.09
C ASP A 333 7.25 -12.86 0.90
N LEU A 334 8.14 -12.12 1.54
CA LEU A 334 9.06 -12.68 2.53
C LEU A 334 8.31 -13.20 3.76
N ALA A 335 7.32 -12.44 4.25
CA ALA A 335 6.51 -12.83 5.40
C ALA A 335 5.74 -14.12 5.12
N PHE A 336 5.05 -14.22 3.97
CA PHE A 336 4.27 -15.38 3.59
C PHE A 336 5.15 -16.63 3.48
N ARG A 337 6.31 -16.53 2.81
CA ARG A 337 7.28 -17.64 2.70
C ARG A 337 7.75 -18.12 4.07
N ASN A 338 8.11 -17.19 4.97
CA ASN A 338 8.56 -17.53 6.32
C ASN A 338 7.45 -18.19 7.14
N GLN A 339 6.21 -17.70 7.05
CA GLN A 339 5.05 -18.32 7.71
C GLN A 339 4.80 -19.73 7.17
N MET A 340 4.77 -19.91 5.84
CA MET A 340 4.53 -21.21 5.24
C MET A 340 5.62 -22.22 5.60
N GLN A 341 6.89 -21.81 5.60
CA GLN A 341 8.01 -22.66 6.03
C GLN A 341 7.93 -23.06 7.51
N ALA A 342 7.41 -22.18 8.38
CA ALA A 342 7.22 -22.48 9.80
C ALA A 342 6.00 -23.38 10.06
N ILE A 343 4.94 -23.24 9.25
CA ILE A 343 3.68 -23.98 9.40
C ILE A 343 3.78 -25.38 8.76
N PHE A 344 4.50 -25.50 7.65
CA PHE A 344 4.66 -26.73 6.87
C PHE A 344 6.15 -27.04 6.61
N PRO A 345 6.97 -27.28 7.66
CA PRO A 345 8.41 -27.48 7.48
C PRO A 345 8.75 -28.68 6.58
N GLU A 346 7.87 -29.68 6.51
CA GLU A 346 8.00 -30.87 5.67
C GLU A 346 7.45 -30.72 4.24
N TYR A 347 6.63 -29.68 3.97
CA TYR A 347 6.07 -29.42 2.65
C TYR A 347 6.56 -28.08 2.09
N PRO A 348 7.60 -28.08 1.25
CA PRO A 348 8.20 -26.84 0.77
C PRO A 348 7.28 -26.14 -0.24
N LEU A 349 7.15 -24.82 -0.09
CA LEU A 349 6.54 -23.95 -1.10
C LEU A 349 7.44 -23.92 -2.34
N LYS A 350 6.97 -24.47 -3.46
CA LYS A 350 7.75 -24.61 -4.71
C LYS A 350 6.95 -24.18 -5.93
N ARG A 351 7.65 -23.79 -6.99
CA ARG A 351 7.04 -23.49 -8.29
C ARG A 351 6.19 -24.66 -8.79
N ILE A 352 4.93 -24.37 -9.14
CA ILE A 352 4.04 -25.32 -9.80
C ILE A 352 4.55 -25.54 -11.25
N PRO A 353 4.73 -26.80 -11.72
CA PRO A 353 5.25 -27.06 -13.06
C PRO A 353 4.35 -26.52 -14.18
N ASP A 354 4.96 -26.01 -15.26
CA ASP A 354 4.26 -25.44 -16.43
C ASP A 354 3.19 -26.38 -17.04
N GLY A 355 3.35 -27.70 -16.89
CA GLY A 355 2.41 -28.71 -17.39
C GLY A 355 1.22 -29.01 -16.47
N ASN A 356 1.14 -28.38 -15.30
CA ASN A 356 0.07 -28.65 -14.35
C ASN A 356 -1.31 -28.22 -14.91
N PRO A 357 -2.39 -29.00 -14.66
CA PRO A 357 -3.75 -28.67 -15.10
C PRO A 357 -4.25 -27.27 -14.67
N ILE A 358 -3.72 -26.71 -13.58
CA ILE A 358 -4.07 -25.35 -13.14
C ILE A 358 -3.79 -24.29 -14.20
N PHE A 359 -2.86 -24.51 -15.13
CA PHE A 359 -2.61 -23.55 -16.21
C PHE A 359 -3.47 -23.79 -17.45
N ASN A 360 -4.40 -24.75 -17.42
CA ASN A 360 -5.13 -25.19 -18.60
C ASN A 360 -6.66 -25.10 -18.46
N ILE A 361 -7.21 -25.01 -17.25
CA ILE A 361 -8.66 -25.07 -17.00
C ILE A 361 -9.08 -23.95 -16.04
N PRO A 362 -10.14 -23.16 -16.36
CA PRO A 362 -10.91 -23.18 -17.62
C PRO A 362 -10.19 -22.46 -18.77
N ASN A 363 -9.10 -21.75 -18.49
CA ASN A 363 -8.33 -21.02 -19.49
C ASN A 363 -7.02 -21.74 -19.78
N ARG A 364 -6.71 -21.90 -21.06
CA ARG A 364 -5.39 -22.38 -21.51
C ARG A 364 -4.39 -21.23 -21.50
N ILE A 365 -3.50 -21.22 -20.52
CA ILE A 365 -2.53 -20.15 -20.29
C ILE A 365 -1.14 -20.63 -20.67
N THR A 366 -0.56 -20.01 -21.69
CA THR A 366 0.86 -20.20 -22.07
C THR A 366 1.71 -18.97 -21.77
N GLN A 367 1.10 -17.79 -21.80
CA GLN A 367 1.66 -16.52 -21.39
C GLN A 367 0.57 -15.62 -20.81
N LEU A 368 0.99 -14.68 -19.95
CA LEU A 368 0.15 -13.67 -19.32
C LEU A 368 0.82 -12.30 -19.50
N GLY A 369 0.01 -11.28 -19.79
CA GLY A 369 0.45 -9.89 -19.77
C GLY A 369 0.77 -9.45 -18.34
N VAL A 370 1.68 -8.48 -18.23
CA VAL A 370 2.06 -7.90 -16.94
C VAL A 370 1.85 -6.39 -16.93
N THR A 371 1.73 -5.85 -15.72
CA THR A 371 1.70 -4.42 -15.45
C THR A 371 2.92 -3.68 -16.05
N PRO A 372 2.78 -2.39 -16.42
CA PRO A 372 3.89 -1.63 -17.01
C PRO A 372 5.15 -1.57 -16.14
N ALA A 373 5.00 -1.47 -14.81
CA ALA A 373 6.14 -1.46 -13.89
C ALA A 373 6.89 -2.80 -13.90
N LEU A 374 6.16 -3.93 -13.87
CA LEU A 374 6.79 -5.25 -13.98
C LEU A 374 7.42 -5.47 -15.36
N ALA A 375 6.76 -5.02 -16.43
CA ALA A 375 7.30 -5.12 -17.78
C ALA A 375 8.64 -4.38 -17.91
N ALA A 376 8.74 -3.18 -17.33
CA ALA A 376 9.97 -2.39 -17.32
C ALA A 376 11.10 -3.11 -16.56
N GLN A 377 10.79 -3.78 -15.44
CA GLN A 377 11.77 -4.54 -14.67
C GLN A 377 12.25 -5.80 -15.40
N LEU A 378 11.34 -6.51 -16.08
CA LEU A 378 11.65 -7.77 -16.76
C LEU A 378 12.18 -7.58 -18.19
N GLY A 379 12.01 -6.40 -18.77
CA GLY A 379 12.26 -6.16 -20.19
C GLY A 379 11.28 -6.89 -21.13
N SER A 380 10.13 -7.34 -20.61
CA SER A 380 9.11 -8.07 -21.38
C SER A 380 7.70 -7.71 -20.91
N PRO A 381 6.75 -7.42 -21.81
CA PRO A 381 5.37 -7.10 -21.45
C PRO A 381 4.54 -8.34 -21.08
N ALA A 382 5.09 -9.54 -21.22
CA ALA A 382 4.43 -10.79 -20.88
C ALA A 382 5.41 -11.83 -20.34
N ILE A 383 4.92 -12.72 -19.49
CA ILE A 383 5.67 -13.86 -18.92
C ILE A 383 4.83 -15.14 -18.96
N LYS A 384 5.49 -16.29 -18.75
CA LYS A 384 4.75 -17.53 -18.42
C LYS A 384 4.04 -17.36 -17.07
N PRO A 385 2.92 -18.05 -16.83
CA PRO A 385 2.30 -18.04 -15.51
C PRO A 385 3.28 -18.60 -14.46
N GLU A 386 3.37 -17.93 -13.32
CA GLU A 386 4.22 -18.33 -12.21
C GLU A 386 3.37 -18.43 -10.94
N LEU A 387 3.15 -19.65 -10.48
CA LEU A 387 2.55 -19.93 -9.18
C LEU A 387 3.51 -20.81 -8.39
N GLU A 388 3.50 -20.65 -7.09
CA GLU A 388 4.10 -21.57 -6.15
C GLU A 388 3.02 -22.27 -5.34
N GLY A 389 3.28 -23.48 -4.87
CA GLY A 389 2.32 -24.21 -4.07
C GLY A 389 2.96 -25.16 -3.07
N ILE A 390 2.16 -25.51 -2.07
CA ILE A 390 2.44 -26.57 -1.10
C ILE A 390 1.57 -27.76 -1.48
N GLU A 391 2.23 -28.84 -1.89
CA GLU A 391 1.58 -30.08 -2.33
C GLU A 391 1.48 -31.06 -1.16
N ILE A 392 0.27 -31.56 -0.91
CA ILE A 392 -0.08 -32.53 0.13
C ILE A 392 -0.85 -33.66 -0.54
N ASP A 393 -0.33 -34.88 -0.45
CA ASP A 393 -0.93 -36.09 -1.01
C ASP A 393 -1.33 -35.99 -2.50
N GLY A 394 -0.55 -35.25 -3.30
CA GLY A 394 -0.77 -35.07 -4.75
C GLY A 394 -1.64 -33.87 -5.13
N HIS A 395 -2.07 -33.06 -4.16
CA HIS A 395 -2.93 -31.88 -4.36
C HIS A 395 -2.30 -30.62 -3.76
N TYR A 396 -2.42 -29.47 -4.43
CA TYR A 396 -1.92 -28.20 -3.89
C TYR A 396 -2.91 -27.61 -2.88
N GLY A 397 -2.64 -27.78 -1.58
CA GLY A 397 -3.45 -27.23 -0.50
C GLY A 397 -3.20 -25.73 -0.24
N VAL A 398 -2.03 -25.21 -0.65
CA VAL A 398 -1.83 -23.77 -0.79
C VAL A 398 -1.27 -23.41 -2.15
N ILE A 399 -1.76 -22.31 -2.69
CA ILE A 399 -1.28 -21.70 -3.93
C ILE A 399 -0.95 -20.24 -3.67
N TYR A 400 0.21 -19.83 -4.15
CA TYR A 400 0.77 -18.51 -3.92
C TYR A 400 1.21 -17.86 -5.23
N SER A 401 0.79 -16.61 -5.43
CA SER A 401 1.30 -15.72 -6.47
C SER A 401 2.15 -14.61 -5.84
N ARG A 402 3.46 -14.60 -6.14
CA ARG A 402 4.35 -13.49 -5.76
C ARG A 402 4.07 -12.20 -6.52
N PHE A 403 3.40 -12.29 -7.67
CA PHE A 403 2.97 -11.15 -8.45
C PHE A 403 1.53 -10.81 -8.11
N GLY A 404 1.23 -9.52 -8.01
CA GLY A 404 -0.09 -9.05 -7.64
C GLY A 404 -1.17 -9.51 -8.63
N LEU A 405 -2.28 -10.01 -8.10
CA LEU A 405 -3.46 -10.43 -8.87
C LEU A 405 -4.63 -9.47 -8.66
N ALA A 406 -4.85 -9.01 -7.42
CA ALA A 406 -6.06 -8.29 -7.05
C ALA A 406 -6.28 -6.98 -7.83
N GLY A 407 -5.20 -6.26 -8.15
CA GLY A 407 -5.28 -5.05 -8.99
C GLY A 407 -5.73 -5.34 -10.44
N GLY A 408 -5.35 -6.51 -10.97
CA GLY A 408 -5.80 -6.97 -12.28
C GLY A 408 -7.25 -7.44 -12.26
N TRP A 409 -7.70 -8.10 -11.20
CA TRP A 409 -9.12 -8.45 -11.03
C TRP A 409 -10.04 -7.24 -11.04
N GLU A 410 -9.59 -6.13 -10.44
CA GLU A 410 -10.31 -4.87 -10.45
C GLU A 410 -10.19 -4.08 -11.76
N MET A 411 -9.36 -4.52 -12.72
CA MET A 411 -9.00 -3.77 -13.93
C MET A 411 -8.36 -2.41 -13.66
N THR A 412 -7.84 -2.20 -12.45
CA THR A 412 -7.29 -0.94 -11.97
C THR A 412 -5.94 -1.15 -11.24
N PRO A 413 -4.94 -1.76 -11.91
CA PRO A 413 -3.64 -1.96 -11.28
C PRO A 413 -3.04 -0.61 -10.89
N SER A 414 -2.42 -0.56 -9.71
CA SER A 414 -1.63 0.60 -9.28
C SER A 414 -0.48 0.84 -10.28
N PRO A 415 -0.09 2.11 -10.54
CA PRO A 415 1.02 2.41 -11.44
C PRO A 415 2.36 1.79 -11.00
N TYR A 416 2.49 1.47 -9.70
CA TYR A 416 3.68 0.83 -9.12
C TYR A 416 3.49 -0.68 -8.88
N ALA A 417 2.38 -1.27 -9.32
CA ALA A 417 2.12 -2.68 -9.09
C ALA A 417 3.10 -3.54 -9.89
N LEU A 418 3.72 -4.52 -9.24
CA LEU A 418 4.45 -5.61 -9.86
C LEU A 418 3.54 -6.83 -9.95
N GLY A 419 2.64 -6.81 -10.94
CA GLY A 419 1.57 -7.80 -11.07
C GLY A 419 1.24 -8.19 -12.50
N TYR A 420 0.28 -9.10 -12.61
CA TYR A 420 -0.35 -9.43 -13.88
C TYR A 420 -1.30 -8.30 -14.34
N ASP A 421 -1.48 -8.16 -15.64
CA ASP A 421 -2.47 -7.23 -16.18
C ASP A 421 -3.91 -7.72 -15.94
N GLY A 422 -4.90 -6.92 -16.33
CA GLY A 422 -6.31 -7.24 -16.09
C GLY A 422 -6.74 -8.60 -16.67
N PRO A 423 -6.62 -8.81 -17.99
CA PRO A 423 -6.97 -10.08 -18.61
C PRO A 423 -6.20 -11.27 -18.04
N GLY A 424 -4.89 -11.11 -17.81
CA GLY A 424 -4.05 -12.19 -17.30
C GLY A 424 -4.38 -12.58 -15.85
N ALA A 425 -4.58 -11.59 -14.98
CA ALA A 425 -4.97 -11.82 -13.59
C ALA A 425 -6.34 -12.50 -13.48
N ILE A 426 -7.32 -12.11 -14.31
CA ILE A 426 -8.63 -12.74 -14.35
C ILE A 426 -8.51 -14.20 -14.81
N GLN A 427 -7.81 -14.48 -15.90
CA GLN A 427 -7.64 -15.85 -16.40
C GLN A 427 -6.96 -16.74 -15.37
N LEU A 428 -5.86 -16.27 -14.77
CA LEU A 428 -5.12 -17.03 -13.76
C LEU A 428 -5.94 -17.23 -12.48
N GLY A 429 -6.65 -16.19 -12.03
CA GLY A 429 -7.56 -16.30 -10.88
C GLY A 429 -8.68 -17.31 -11.10
N GLN A 430 -9.33 -17.29 -12.27
CA GLN A 430 -10.40 -18.24 -12.62
C GLN A 430 -9.89 -19.68 -12.61
N ASN A 431 -8.67 -19.89 -13.10
CA ASN A 431 -8.04 -21.21 -13.08
C ASN A 431 -7.74 -21.68 -11.66
N ILE A 432 -7.25 -20.80 -10.79
CA ILE A 432 -7.01 -21.13 -9.37
C ILE A 432 -8.33 -21.48 -8.67
N VAL A 433 -9.40 -20.70 -8.89
CA VAL A 433 -10.72 -20.98 -8.32
C VAL A 433 -11.27 -22.31 -8.85
N MET A 434 -11.14 -22.58 -10.15
CA MET A 434 -11.53 -23.87 -10.73
C MET A 434 -10.78 -25.04 -10.10
N TYR A 435 -9.46 -24.90 -9.95
CA TYR A 435 -8.64 -25.93 -9.32
C TYR A 435 -9.12 -26.20 -7.90
N ALA A 436 -9.35 -25.16 -7.09
CA ALA A 436 -9.80 -25.29 -5.71
C ALA A 436 -11.15 -26.01 -5.55
N VAL A 437 -12.09 -25.87 -6.51
CA VAL A 437 -13.42 -26.51 -6.43
C VAL A 437 -13.51 -27.86 -7.11
N THR A 438 -12.43 -28.33 -7.74
CA THR A 438 -12.37 -29.61 -8.45
C THR A 438 -11.42 -30.61 -7.79
N GLN A 439 -10.82 -30.24 -6.65
CA GLN A 439 -10.04 -31.17 -5.81
C GLN A 439 -10.93 -32.08 -4.97
#